data_AF-A0A819SDK4-F1
#
_entry.id   AF-A0A819SDK4-F1
#
_cell.length_a   1.000
_cell.length_b   1.000
_cell.length_c   1.000
_cell.angle_alpha   90.00
_cell.angle_beta   90.00
_cell.angle_gamma   90.00
#
_symmetry.space_group_name_H-M   'P 1'
#
loop_
_entity.id
_entity.type
_entity.pdbx_description
1 polymer ?
#
loop_
_entity_poly.entity_id
_entity_poly.type
_entity_poly.pdbx_seq_one_letter_code
_entity_poly.pdbx_strand_id
1 'polypeptide(L)'
;NTKSEVNDCNKKLDSNGASYIVDYGPIRVRHRRSKSQTLATGRRSRDEPLYGEEAIKRELRREKNRIAARHLKRTRDQIESDLLETIKELEHEQKCLEEQHKKLEERKAQLNRAVYNAKQAPFIPLITDINIPILFGPQKRRDLLIDLQPLLKNLDEKCSMSDN
;
A
#
# COMPACT_ATOMS: atom_id res chain seq x y z
N ASN A 1 -2.48 11.61 38.90
CA ASN A 1 -1.83 10.65 39.82
C ASN A 1 -0.96 9.68 39.04
N THR A 2 0.32 10.00 38.90
CA THR A 2 1.41 9.02 38.71
C THR A 2 2.67 9.70 39.21
N LYS A 3 2.88 9.66 40.53
CA LYS A 3 4.18 9.96 41.12
C LYS A 3 5.10 8.83 40.67
N SER A 4 6.03 9.11 39.76
CA SER A 4 7.15 8.21 39.49
C SER A 4 8.03 8.20 40.74
N GLU A 5 7.85 7.17 41.56
CA GLU A 5 8.77 6.81 42.63
C GLU A 5 10.09 6.42 41.99
N VAL A 6 11.02 7.38 41.95
CA VAL A 6 12.40 7.12 41.58
C VAL A 6 13.05 6.42 42.77
N ASN A 7 13.27 5.12 42.63
CA ASN A 7 13.97 4.25 43.57
C ASN A 7 15.18 4.95 44.22
N ASP A 8 15.09 5.14 45.55
CA ASP A 8 16.00 5.87 46.42
C ASP A 8 17.24 5.03 46.83
N CYS A 9 17.77 4.17 45.94
CA CYS A 9 18.62 3.07 46.40
C CYS A 9 20.14 3.28 46.35
N ASN A 10 20.71 4.41 45.89
CA ASN A 10 22.17 4.54 45.77
C ASN A 10 22.71 5.99 45.84
N LYS A 11 22.17 6.82 46.74
CA LYS A 11 22.73 8.16 46.97
C LYS A 11 23.92 8.08 47.94
N LYS A 12 25.14 7.94 47.42
CA LYS A 12 26.37 8.05 48.23
C LYS A 12 26.66 9.53 48.47
N LEU A 13 26.58 9.96 49.73
CA LEU A 13 26.90 11.32 50.15
C LEU A 13 28.40 11.58 50.02
N ASP A 14 28.76 12.81 49.63
CA ASP A 14 30.14 13.26 49.75
C ASP A 14 30.49 13.56 51.21
N SER A 15 31.80 13.58 51.52
CA SER A 15 32.34 13.85 52.86
C SER A 15 31.87 15.17 53.47
N ASN A 16 31.35 16.08 52.65
CA ASN A 16 30.91 17.42 53.04
C ASN A 16 29.37 17.56 53.05
N GLY A 17 28.62 16.51 52.71
CA GLY A 17 27.15 16.48 52.72
C GLY A 17 26.45 17.46 51.77
N ALA A 18 27.17 18.11 50.86
CA ALA A 18 26.68 19.16 49.96
C ALA A 18 26.23 18.59 48.60
N SER A 19 26.70 17.40 48.24
CA SER A 19 26.36 16.73 46.98
C SER A 19 26.20 15.22 47.19
N TYR A 20 25.53 14.56 46.25
CA TYR A 20 25.45 13.10 46.24
C TYR A 20 25.79 12.60 44.85
N ILE A 21 26.40 11.43 44.77
CA ILE A 21 26.75 10.81 43.50
C ILE A 21 25.60 9.90 43.08
N VAL A 22 25.15 10.05 41.83
CA VAL A 22 24.18 9.17 41.18
C VAL A 22 24.89 8.50 40.01
N ASP A 23 24.80 7.18 39.94
CA ASP A 23 25.38 6.40 38.85
C ASP A 23 24.31 6.16 37.78
N TYR A 24 24.61 6.53 36.53
CA TYR A 24 23.80 6.30 35.33
C TYR A 24 24.56 5.35 34.40
N GLY A 25 24.50 4.04 34.70
CA GLY A 25 25.31 3.04 34.01
C GLY A 25 26.80 3.25 34.26
N PRO A 26 27.67 3.34 33.22
CA PRO A 26 29.11 3.57 33.40
C PRO A 26 29.47 5.02 33.79
N ILE A 27 28.50 5.95 33.76
CA ILE A 27 28.72 7.37 34.03
C ILE A 27 28.33 7.68 35.47
N ARG A 28 29.20 8.40 36.19
CA ARG A 28 28.97 8.83 37.58
C ARG A 28 28.76 10.34 37.63
N VAL A 29 27.60 10.79 38.09
CA VAL A 29 27.22 12.21 38.09
C VAL A 29 27.08 12.73 39.52
N ARG A 30 27.88 13.74 39.88
CA ARG A 30 27.78 14.44 41.16
C ARG A 30 26.64 15.46 41.13
N HIS A 31 25.55 15.17 41.84
CA HIS A 31 24.39 16.04 41.98
C HIS A 31 24.52 16.95 43.19
N ARG A 32 24.36 18.26 43.00
CA ARG A 32 24.25 19.20 44.11
C ARG A 32 22.91 19.00 44.83
N ARG A 33 22.90 19.09 46.17
CA ARG A 33 21.66 19.02 46.96
C ARG A 33 20.79 20.26 46.80
N SER A 34 21.42 21.44 46.69
CA SER A 34 20.73 22.69 46.42
C SER A 34 20.69 22.98 44.91
N LYS A 35 19.53 23.41 44.44
CA LYS A 35 19.37 23.93 43.08
C LYS A 35 20.11 25.26 42.98
N SER A 36 21.09 25.35 42.09
CA SER A 36 21.73 26.62 41.79
C SER A 36 20.81 27.47 40.93
N GLN A 37 20.80 28.79 41.19
CA GLN A 37 20.05 29.74 40.37
C GLN A 37 20.57 29.80 38.93
N THR A 38 21.87 29.55 38.76
CA THR A 38 22.54 29.54 37.46
C THR A 38 23.22 28.19 37.19
N LEU A 39 23.26 27.80 35.92
CA LEU A 39 24.10 26.71 35.43
C LEU A 39 25.57 27.10 35.55
N ALA A 40 26.47 26.12 35.48
CA ALA A 40 27.92 26.37 35.44
C ALA A 40 28.34 27.33 34.29
N THR A 41 27.52 27.41 33.24
CA THR A 41 27.69 28.32 32.09
C THR A 41 27.20 29.76 32.36
N GLY A 42 26.72 30.08 33.56
CA GLY A 42 26.17 31.39 33.92
C GLY A 42 24.74 31.64 33.45
N ARG A 43 24.15 30.72 32.67
CA ARG A 43 22.74 30.78 32.24
C ARG A 43 21.80 30.50 33.41
N ARG A 44 20.60 31.08 33.43
CA ARG A 44 19.56 30.74 34.41
C ARG A 44 19.28 29.24 34.41
N SER A 45 19.21 28.66 35.60
CA SER A 45 18.90 27.25 35.80
C SER A 45 17.47 26.97 35.35
N ARG A 46 17.23 25.78 34.77
CA ARG A 46 15.88 25.34 34.38
C ARG A 46 14.92 25.36 35.56
N ASP A 47 15.44 25.14 36.77
CA ASP A 47 14.64 24.99 37.98
C ASP A 47 14.38 26.32 38.70
N GLU A 48 14.85 27.46 38.15
CA GLU A 48 14.49 28.78 38.64
C GLU A 48 13.00 29.06 38.32
N PRO A 49 12.15 29.29 39.33
CA PRO A 49 10.75 29.59 39.11
C PRO A 49 10.61 30.94 38.39
N LEU A 50 9.88 30.94 37.29
CA LEU A 50 9.49 32.19 36.62
C LEU A 50 8.25 32.77 37.29
N TYR A 51 8.21 34.08 37.44
CA TYR A 51 7.08 34.82 37.99
C TYR A 51 6.61 35.91 37.03
N GLY A 52 5.38 36.38 37.24
CA GLY A 52 4.81 37.50 36.48
C GLY A 52 4.71 37.25 34.98
N GLU A 53 5.09 38.25 34.18
CA GLU A 53 4.94 38.22 32.73
C GLU A 53 5.71 37.09 32.04
N GLU A 54 6.91 36.73 32.53
CA GLU A 54 7.72 35.69 31.89
C GLU A 54 7.06 34.31 32.01
N ALA A 55 6.35 34.06 33.12
CA ALA A 55 5.57 32.84 33.30
C ALA A 55 4.37 32.78 32.33
N ILE A 56 3.66 33.90 32.16
CA ILE A 56 2.52 34.01 31.22
C ILE A 56 3.01 33.80 29.77
N LYS A 57 4.11 34.47 29.38
CA LYS A 57 4.72 34.31 28.04
C LYS A 57 5.19 32.87 27.79
N ARG A 58 5.71 32.19 28.82
CA ARG A 58 6.09 30.77 28.73
C ARG A 58 4.86 29.89 28.54
N GLU A 59 3.79 30.11 29.29
CA GLU A 59 2.58 29.30 29.18
C GLU A 59 1.88 29.49 27.83
N LEU A 60 1.82 30.73 27.32
CA LEU A 60 1.32 31.00 25.96
C LEU A 60 2.13 30.27 24.89
N ARG A 61 3.46 30.25 25.01
CA ARG A 61 4.31 29.47 24.08
C ARG A 61 4.06 27.98 24.18
N ARG A 62 3.87 27.45 25.40
CA ARG A 62 3.53 26.05 25.61
C ARG A 62 2.18 25.70 25.00
N GLU A 63 1.16 26.54 25.18
CA GLU A 63 -0.15 26.31 24.59
C GLU A 63 -0.09 26.31 23.07
N LYS A 64 0.58 27.30 22.45
CA LYS A 64 0.81 27.32 21.01
C LYS A 64 1.52 26.06 20.52
N ASN A 65 2.53 25.60 21.26
CA ASN A 65 3.23 24.36 20.92
C ASN A 65 2.34 23.12 21.08
N ARG A 66 1.50 23.04 22.12
CA ARG A 66 0.51 21.97 22.29
C ARG A 66 -0.49 21.95 21.13
N ILE A 67 -0.95 23.11 20.68
CA ILE A 67 -1.84 23.22 19.51
C ILE A 67 -1.13 22.73 18.25
N ALA A 68 0.08 23.23 17.98
CA ALA A 68 0.87 22.80 16.83
C ALA A 68 1.15 21.30 16.84
N ALA A 69 1.54 20.73 17.99
CA ALA A 69 1.78 19.30 18.14
C ALA A 69 0.52 18.47 17.88
N ARG A 70 -0.65 18.90 18.37
CA ARG A 70 -1.94 18.25 18.07
C ARG A 70 -2.27 18.31 16.58
N HIS A 71 -2.04 19.44 15.93
CA HIS A 71 -2.24 19.57 14.49
C HIS A 71 -1.33 18.60 13.72
N LEU A 72 -0.04 18.60 14.03
CA LEU A 72 0.95 17.74 13.38
C LEU A 72 0.62 16.27 13.56
N LYS A 73 0.15 15.87 14.74
CA LYS A 73 -0.34 14.51 14.98
C LYS A 73 -1.52 14.16 14.06
N ARG A 74 -2.54 15.02 13.98
CA ARG A 74 -3.69 14.78 13.07
C ARG A 74 -3.26 14.68 11.62
N THR A 75 -2.37 15.56 11.16
CA THR A 75 -1.85 15.50 9.78
C THR A 75 -1.11 14.19 9.52
N ARG A 76 -0.29 13.74 10.48
CA ARG A 76 0.39 12.45 10.38
C ARG A 76 -0.62 11.30 10.31
N ASP A 77 -1.59 11.26 11.21
CA ASP A 77 -2.60 10.21 11.26
C ASP A 77 -3.40 10.16 9.94
N GLN A 78 -3.70 11.33 9.34
CA GLN A 78 -4.35 11.41 8.02
C GLN A 78 -3.46 10.86 6.91
N ILE A 79 -2.19 11.27 6.83
CA ILE A 79 -1.24 10.77 5.82
C ILE A 79 -1.08 9.25 5.95
N GLU A 80 -0.98 8.72 7.17
CA GLU A 80 -0.90 7.27 7.40
C GLU A 80 -2.17 6.56 6.90
N SER A 81 -3.35 7.14 7.14
CA SER A 81 -4.62 6.60 6.62
C SER A 81 -4.66 6.61 5.08
N ASP A 82 -4.31 7.73 4.46
CA ASP A 82 -4.32 7.89 3.00
C ASP A 82 -3.36 6.89 2.34
N LEU A 83 -2.16 6.72 2.90
CA LEU A 83 -1.19 5.74 2.41
C LEU A 83 -1.70 4.31 2.53
N LEU A 84 -2.39 3.97 3.62
CA LEU A 84 -2.98 2.64 3.80
C LEU A 84 -4.10 2.37 2.79
N GLU A 85 -4.87 3.40 2.42
CA GLU A 85 -5.87 3.29 1.37
C GLU A 85 -5.23 3.09 0.00
N THR A 86 -4.24 3.90 -0.35
CA THR A 86 -3.48 3.75 -1.61
C THR A 86 -2.82 2.37 -1.72
N ILE A 87 -2.26 1.83 -0.64
CA ILE A 87 -1.68 0.48 -0.64
C ILE A 87 -2.75 -0.56 -1.00
N LYS A 88 -3.95 -0.48 -0.41
CA LYS A 88 -5.04 -1.41 -0.71
C LYS A 88 -5.50 -1.32 -2.16
N GLU A 89 -5.60 -0.11 -2.69
CA GLU A 89 -5.96 0.12 -4.10
C GLU A 89 -4.93 -0.51 -5.03
N LEU A 90 -3.63 -0.27 -4.77
CA LEU A 90 -2.54 -0.83 -5.57
C LEU A 90 -2.46 -2.36 -5.46
N GLU A 91 -2.67 -2.93 -4.27
CA GLU A 91 -2.74 -4.40 -4.09
C GLU A 91 -3.89 -5.01 -4.88
N HIS A 92 -5.04 -4.33 -4.91
CA HIS A 92 -6.19 -4.77 -5.69
C HIS A 92 -5.92 -4.68 -7.20
N GLU A 93 -5.37 -3.57 -7.67
CA GLU A 93 -5.00 -3.37 -9.07
C GLU A 93 -3.95 -4.41 -9.53
N GLN A 94 -2.92 -4.64 -8.71
CA GLN A 94 -1.91 -5.66 -8.98
C GLN A 94 -2.55 -7.03 -9.19
N LYS A 95 -3.46 -7.43 -8.29
CA LYS A 95 -4.14 -8.72 -8.39
C LYS A 95 -4.97 -8.83 -9.68
N CYS A 96 -5.70 -7.77 -10.05
CA CYS A 96 -6.46 -7.73 -11.29
C CYS A 96 -5.56 -7.87 -12.52
N LEU A 97 -4.43 -7.16 -12.55
CA LEU A 97 -3.45 -7.25 -13.64
C LEU A 97 -2.80 -8.63 -13.72
N GLU A 98 -2.47 -9.25 -12.58
CA GLU A 98 -1.92 -10.61 -12.54
C GLU A 98 -2.91 -11.64 -13.12
N GLU A 99 -4.20 -11.53 -12.80
CA GLU A 99 -5.23 -12.39 -13.38
C GLU A 99 -5.37 -12.20 -14.89
N GLN A 100 -5.34 -10.95 -15.37
CA GLN A 100 -5.36 -10.65 -16.80
C GLN A 100 -4.12 -11.20 -17.52
N HIS A 101 -2.94 -11.00 -16.94
CA HIS A 101 -1.68 -11.51 -17.49
C HIS A 101 -1.71 -13.04 -17.60
N LYS A 102 -2.22 -13.72 -16.57
CA LYS A 102 -2.40 -15.18 -16.60
C LYS A 102 -3.34 -15.63 -17.72
N LYS A 103 -4.49 -14.98 -17.89
CA LYS A 103 -5.44 -15.27 -18.99
C LYS A 103 -4.78 -15.11 -20.37
N LEU A 104 -4.00 -14.04 -20.54
CA LEU A 104 -3.29 -13.77 -21.79
C LEU A 104 -2.21 -14.82 -22.07
N GLU A 105 -1.43 -15.23 -21.07
CA GLU A 105 -0.43 -16.29 -21.21
C GLU A 105 -1.06 -17.65 -21.53
N GLU A 106 -2.19 -18.00 -20.89
CA GLU A 106 -2.96 -19.19 -21.24
C GLU A 106 -3.45 -19.15 -22.69
N ARG A 107 -3.98 -18.00 -23.14
CA ARG A 107 -4.46 -17.82 -24.52
C ARG A 107 -3.32 -17.91 -25.54
N LYS A 108 -2.18 -17.28 -25.25
CA LYS A 108 -0.96 -17.35 -26.06
C LYS A 108 -0.46 -18.79 -26.17
N ALA A 109 -0.45 -19.55 -25.07
CA ALA A 109 -0.06 -20.95 -25.08
C ALA A 109 -1.01 -21.80 -25.96
N GLN A 110 -2.33 -21.57 -25.88
CA GLN A 110 -3.31 -22.24 -26.74
C GLN A 110 -3.06 -21.95 -28.23
N LEU A 111 -2.85 -20.67 -28.58
CA LEU A 111 -2.60 -20.26 -29.96
C LEU A 111 -1.29 -20.84 -30.49
N ASN A 112 -0.22 -20.82 -29.68
CA ASN A 112 1.06 -21.44 -30.06
C ASN A 112 0.92 -22.94 -30.32
N ARG A 113 0.13 -23.66 -29.50
CA ARG A 113 -0.19 -25.08 -29.75
C ARG A 113 -0.97 -25.25 -31.06
N ALA A 114 -1.98 -24.41 -31.30
CA ALA A 114 -2.76 -24.47 -32.54
C ALA A 114 -1.90 -24.23 -33.79
N VAL A 115 -1.01 -23.22 -33.75
CA VAL A 115 -0.06 -22.93 -34.84
C VAL A 115 0.92 -24.08 -35.04
N TYR A 116 1.46 -24.65 -33.96
CA TYR A 116 2.33 -25.82 -34.04
C TYR A 116 1.64 -27.02 -34.68
N ASN A 117 0.40 -27.32 -34.25
CA ASN A 117 -0.39 -28.39 -34.82
C ASN A 117 -0.72 -28.16 -36.30
N ALA A 118 -1.05 -26.92 -36.69
CA ALA A 118 -1.31 -26.56 -38.08
C ALA A 118 -0.06 -26.72 -38.98
N LYS A 119 1.14 -26.48 -38.44
CA LYS A 119 2.40 -26.71 -39.16
C LYS A 119 2.76 -28.19 -39.30
N GLN A 120 2.33 -29.02 -38.34
CA GLN A 120 2.55 -30.47 -38.34
C GLN A 120 1.46 -31.25 -39.09
N ALA A 121 0.33 -30.61 -39.40
CA ALA A 121 -0.74 -31.23 -40.17
C ALA A 121 -0.21 -31.62 -41.56
N PRO A 122 -0.43 -32.87 -42.01
CA PRO A 122 -0.01 -33.28 -43.34
C PRO A 122 -0.66 -32.34 -44.37
N PHE A 123 0.14 -31.89 -45.34
CA PHE A 123 -0.33 -31.09 -46.46
C PHE A 123 -1.44 -31.88 -47.18
N ILE A 124 -2.70 -31.52 -46.93
CA ILE A 124 -3.82 -32.01 -47.72
C ILE A 124 -3.83 -31.11 -48.95
N PRO A 125 -3.41 -31.59 -50.13
CA PRO A 125 -3.64 -30.82 -51.34
C PRO A 125 -5.14 -30.59 -51.42
N LEU A 126 -5.56 -29.33 -51.45
CA LEU A 126 -6.90 -28.96 -51.87
C LEU A 126 -7.08 -29.56 -53.26
N ILE A 127 -7.77 -30.71 -53.34
CA ILE A 127 -8.23 -31.27 -54.61
C ILE A 127 -9.31 -30.29 -55.09
N THR A 128 -8.91 -29.25 -55.80
CA THR A 128 -9.82 -28.31 -56.46
C THR A 128 -10.49 -28.90 -57.70
N ASP A 129 -10.32 -30.20 -57.96
CA ASP A 129 -10.89 -30.88 -59.12
C ASP A 129 -11.53 -32.23 -58.72
N ILE A 130 -12.45 -32.22 -57.74
CA ILE A 130 -13.47 -33.28 -57.69
C ILE A 130 -14.60 -32.82 -58.61
N ASN A 131 -14.57 -33.37 -59.82
CA ASN A 131 -15.70 -33.41 -60.74
C ASN A 131 -16.83 -34.22 -60.08
N ILE A 132 -17.60 -33.58 -59.20
CA ILE A 132 -18.79 -34.18 -58.58
C ILE A 132 -19.81 -34.38 -59.71
N PRO A 133 -20.21 -35.63 -60.03
CA PRO A 133 -21.30 -35.85 -60.96
C PRO A 133 -22.54 -35.21 -60.36
N ILE A 134 -23.12 -34.26 -61.08
CA ILE A 134 -24.38 -33.59 -60.73
C ILE A 134 -25.49 -34.65 -60.75
N LEU A 135 -25.70 -35.32 -59.62
CA LEU A 135 -26.78 -36.32 -59.44
C LEU A 135 -28.05 -35.73 -58.84
N PHE A 136 -28.11 -34.41 -58.66
CA PHE A 136 -29.31 -33.74 -58.19
C PHE A 136 -29.70 -32.61 -59.13
N GLY A 137 -30.88 -32.77 -59.75
CA GLY A 137 -31.51 -31.76 -60.58
C GLY A 137 -31.81 -30.45 -59.82
N PRO A 138 -32.05 -29.34 -60.55
CA PRO A 138 -32.06 -27.98 -60.02
C PRO A 138 -33.06 -27.73 -58.88
N GLN A 139 -34.10 -28.55 -58.74
CA GLN A 139 -35.12 -28.42 -57.70
C GLN A 139 -34.61 -28.80 -56.31
N LYS A 140 -33.85 -29.90 -56.17
CA LYS A 140 -33.35 -30.37 -54.85
C LYS A 140 -32.27 -29.47 -54.24
N ARG A 141 -31.66 -28.57 -55.03
CA ARG A 141 -30.73 -27.56 -54.51
C ARG A 141 -31.44 -26.41 -53.80
N ARG A 142 -32.68 -26.08 -54.18
CA ARG A 142 -33.45 -25.02 -53.51
C ARG A 142 -33.93 -25.46 -52.14
N ASP A 143 -34.39 -26.70 -52.02
CA ASP A 143 -34.93 -27.22 -50.76
C ASP A 143 -33.85 -27.27 -49.67
N LEU A 144 -32.62 -27.71 -50.00
CA LEU A 144 -31.49 -27.70 -49.07
C LEU A 144 -31.01 -26.29 -48.70
N LEU A 145 -31.16 -25.31 -49.60
CA LEU A 145 -30.82 -23.91 -49.32
C LEU A 145 -31.85 -23.25 -48.40
N ILE A 146 -33.12 -23.64 -48.49
CA ILE A 146 -34.20 -23.18 -47.60
C ILE A 146 -33.99 -23.72 -46.18
N ASP A 147 -33.58 -24.98 -46.04
CA ASP A 147 -33.34 -25.61 -44.72
C ASP A 147 -32.10 -25.07 -44.00
N LEU A 148 -31.15 -24.48 -44.72
CA LEU A 148 -29.91 -23.92 -44.15
C LEU A 148 -30.00 -22.42 -43.79
N GLN A 149 -31.01 -21.69 -44.29
CA GLN A 149 -31.18 -20.26 -43.98
C GLN A 149 -31.42 -19.94 -42.49
N PRO A 150 -32.18 -20.74 -41.71
CA PRO A 150 -32.35 -20.48 -40.27
C PRO A 150 -31.05 -20.65 -39.48
N LEU A 151 -30.16 -21.55 -39.92
CA LEU A 151 -28.88 -21.81 -39.24
C LEU A 151 -27.87 -20.68 -39.46
N LEU A 152 -27.90 -20.01 -40.62
CA LEU A 152 -27.04 -18.88 -40.93
C LEU A 152 -27.45 -17.61 -40.18
N LYS A 153 -28.75 -17.34 -39.98
CA LYS A 153 -29.22 -16.19 -39.19
C LYS A 153 -28.80 -16.23 -37.72
N ASN A 154 -28.69 -17.42 -37.12
CA ASN A 154 -28.28 -17.59 -35.72
C ASN A 154 -26.79 -17.34 -35.46
N LEU A 155 -25.96 -17.26 -36.52
CA LEU A 155 -24.53 -16.96 -36.40
C LEU A 155 -24.25 -15.46 -36.35
N ASP A 156 -25.04 -14.64 -37.05
CA ASP A 156 -24.86 -13.18 -37.06
C ASP A 156 -25.33 -12.51 -35.76
N GLU A 157 -26.38 -13.03 -35.11
CA GLU A 157 -26.89 -12.46 -33.84
C GLU A 157 -25.99 -12.76 -32.63
N LYS A 158 -25.12 -13.79 -32.69
CA LYS A 158 -24.20 -14.13 -31.59
C LYS A 158 -22.90 -13.33 -31.59
N CYS A 159 -22.57 -12.64 -32.68
CA CYS A 159 -21.39 -11.78 -32.77
C CYS A 159 -21.64 -10.33 -32.30
N SER A 160 -22.89 -9.89 -32.15
CA SER A 160 -23.20 -8.48 -31.79
C SER A 160 -23.38 -8.23 -30.29
N MET A 161 -23.28 -9.26 -29.43
CA MET A 161 -23.55 -9.16 -27.98
C MET A 161 -22.30 -9.29 -27.10
N SER A 162 -21.09 -9.27 -27.66
CA SER A 162 -19.84 -9.34 -26.88
C SER A 162 -19.20 -7.99 -26.56
N ASP A 163 -19.77 -6.88 -27.04
CA ASP A 163 -19.26 -5.54 -26.79
C ASP A 163 -20.31 -4.72 -26.00
N ASN A 164 -20.43 -4.99 -24.70
CA ASN A 164 -20.96 -4.09 -23.67
C ASN A 164 -20.46 -4.51 -22.30
#